data_AF-A0AAP0K5L3-F1
#
_entry.id   AF-A0AAP0K5L3-F1
#
_cell.length_a   1.000
_cell.length_b   1.000
_cell.length_c   1.000
_cell.angle_alpha   90.00
_cell.angle_beta   90.00
_cell.angle_gamma   90.00
#
_symmetry.space_group_name_H-M   'P 1'
#
loop_
_entity.id
_entity.type
_entity.pdbx_description
1 polymer ?
#
loop_
_entity_poly.entity_id
_entity_poly.type
_entity_poly.pdbx_seq_one_letter_code
_entity_poly.pdbx_strand_id
1 'polypeptide(L)'
;MDEDMVSIDPIEFHSEEEPYEDRIDSYQRETGLSEFVQTGIGQLNGIPIAIGVMDFQFMGGRMGSVVGEKLTRLVEYATNRSLPLIIVCASGGARMQ
;
A
#
# COMPACT_ATOMS: atom_id res chain seq x y z
N MET A 1 -7.42 -4.74 -5.62
CA MET A 1 -6.48 -5.04 -6.71
C MET A 1 -5.16 -5.39 -6.05
N ASP A 2 -4.51 -6.47 -6.50
CA ASP A 2 -3.19 -6.88 -5.98
C ASP A 2 -3.17 -7.05 -4.44
N GLU A 3 -4.20 -7.70 -3.89
CA GLU A 3 -4.41 -7.85 -2.44
C GLU A 3 -3.32 -8.71 -1.79
N ASP A 4 -2.85 -9.73 -2.50
CA ASP A 4 -1.83 -10.68 -2.02
C ASP A 4 -0.38 -10.17 -2.20
N MET A 5 -0.18 -8.94 -2.69
CA MET A 5 1.16 -8.39 -2.87
C MET A 5 1.75 -7.97 -1.52
N VAL A 6 2.90 -8.56 -1.16
CA VAL A 6 3.58 -8.37 0.13
C VAL A 6 5.02 -7.90 -0.06
N SER A 7 5.51 -7.10 0.89
CA SER A 7 6.89 -6.63 0.88
C SER A 7 7.85 -7.76 1.27
N ILE A 8 9.04 -7.73 0.67
CA ILE A 8 10.18 -8.59 1.03
C ILE A 8 11.35 -7.71 1.48
N ASP A 9 12.41 -8.31 2.01
CA ASP A 9 13.66 -7.64 2.37
C ASP A 9 14.76 -7.87 1.30
N PRO A 10 14.82 -7.08 0.22
CA PRO A 10 15.81 -7.27 -0.83
C PRO A 10 17.22 -6.76 -0.47
N ILE A 11 17.35 -5.97 0.60
CA ILE A 11 18.61 -5.33 1.01
C ILE A 11 19.21 -5.95 2.27
N GLU A 12 18.57 -6.98 2.82
CA GLU A 12 18.95 -7.64 4.08
C GLU A 12 19.13 -6.60 5.19
N PHE A 13 18.10 -5.78 5.42
CA PHE A 13 18.19 -4.66 6.34
C PHE A 13 18.41 -5.12 7.78
N HIS A 14 19.58 -4.79 8.33
CA HIS A 14 19.92 -5.06 9.72
C HIS A 14 19.42 -3.93 10.62
N SER A 15 18.40 -4.24 11.42
CA SER A 15 17.92 -3.38 12.50
C SER A 15 18.45 -3.88 13.85
N GLU A 16 18.82 -2.96 14.74
CA GLU A 16 19.27 -3.28 16.10
C GLU A 16 18.12 -3.72 17.02
N GLU A 17 16.87 -3.41 16.65
CA GLU A 17 15.68 -3.67 17.46
C GLU A 17 15.01 -4.99 17.07
N GLU A 18 14.52 -5.10 15.84
CA GLU A 18 13.75 -6.23 15.33
C GLU A 18 13.98 -6.42 13.82
N PRO A 19 14.13 -7.66 13.31
CA PRO A 19 14.25 -7.91 11.87
C PRO A 19 13.10 -7.29 11.07
N TYR A 20 13.41 -6.82 9.85
CA TYR A 20 12.42 -6.15 9.03
C TYR A 20 11.22 -7.04 8.68
N GLU A 21 11.47 -8.32 8.38
CA GLU A 21 10.42 -9.31 8.11
C GLU A 21 9.47 -9.48 9.31
N ASP A 22 10.02 -9.62 10.52
CA ASP A 22 9.24 -9.76 11.75
C ASP A 22 8.35 -8.53 12.01
N ARG A 23 8.87 -7.34 11.73
CA ARG A 23 8.10 -6.09 11.81
C ARG A 23 6.94 -6.08 10.83
N ILE A 24 7.16 -6.46 9.57
CA ILE A 24 6.08 -6.54 8.56
C ILE A 24 5.01 -7.51 9.05
N ASP A 25 5.41 -8.71 9.46
CA ASP A 25 4.53 -9.76 9.96
C ASP A 25 3.67 -9.30 11.13
N SER A 26 4.27 -8.57 12.07
CA SER A 26 3.57 -7.99 13.22
C SER A 26 2.46 -7.04 12.78
N TYR A 27 2.78 -6.05 11.92
CA TYR A 27 1.79 -5.09 11.42
C TYR A 27 0.72 -5.74 10.54
N GLN A 28 1.07 -6.74 9.74
CA GLN A 28 0.10 -7.50 8.97
C GLN A 28 -0.91 -8.22 9.87
N ARG A 29 -0.46 -8.81 10.98
CA ARG A 29 -1.34 -9.46 11.96
C ARG A 29 -2.20 -8.45 12.73
N GLU A 30 -1.64 -7.30 13.11
CA GLU A 30 -2.37 -6.26 13.85
C GLU A 30 -3.46 -5.58 13.00
N THR A 31 -3.15 -5.28 11.73
CA THR A 31 -4.05 -4.52 10.85
C THR A 31 -4.92 -5.42 9.97
N GLY A 32 -4.53 -6.68 9.77
CA GLY A 32 -5.15 -7.57 8.79
C GLY A 32 -4.88 -7.19 7.33
N LEU A 33 -3.96 -6.25 7.08
CA LEU A 33 -3.62 -5.77 5.75
C LEU A 33 -2.30 -6.38 5.28
N SER A 34 -2.18 -6.69 3.98
CA SER A 34 -0.90 -7.12 3.38
C SER A 34 0.13 -5.99 3.29
N GLU A 35 -0.35 -4.76 3.12
CA GLU A 35 0.42 -3.52 3.07
C GLU A 35 -0.45 -2.33 3.47
N PHE A 36 0.19 -1.19 3.76
CA PHE A 36 -0.53 0.01 4.20
C PHE A 36 -1.42 0.66 3.14
N VAL A 37 -1.43 0.18 1.88
CA VAL A 37 -2.33 0.69 0.84
C VAL A 37 -3.30 -0.39 0.38
N GLN A 38 -4.59 -0.05 0.39
CA GLN A 38 -5.64 -0.82 -0.26
C GLN A 38 -6.04 -0.14 -1.56
N THR A 39 -6.10 -0.88 -2.66
CA THR A 39 -6.47 -0.36 -3.98
C THR A 39 -7.63 -1.16 -4.55
N GLY A 40 -8.50 -0.51 -5.32
CA GLY A 40 -9.67 -1.18 -5.89
C GLY A 40 -10.47 -0.28 -6.82
N ILE A 41 -11.55 -0.87 -7.34
CA ILE A 41 -12.53 -0.19 -8.18
C ILE A 41 -13.84 -0.12 -7.40
N GLY A 42 -14.51 1.02 -7.50
CA GLY A 42 -15.80 1.25 -6.84
C GLY A 42 -16.73 2.07 -7.72
N GLN A 43 -17.84 2.49 -7.12
CA GLN A 43 -18.76 3.44 -7.73
C GLN A 43 -19.05 4.58 -6.77
N LEU A 44 -19.01 5.80 -7.28
CA LEU A 44 -19.41 7.01 -6.56
C LEU A 44 -20.55 7.67 -7.33
N ASN A 45 -21.74 7.70 -6.76
CA ASN A 45 -22.96 8.21 -7.42
C ASN A 45 -23.20 7.58 -8.81
N GLY A 46 -22.93 6.27 -8.95
CA GLY A 46 -23.06 5.53 -10.22
C GLY A 46 -21.92 5.75 -11.22
N ILE A 47 -20.92 6.58 -10.89
CA ILE A 47 -19.73 6.78 -11.71
C ILE A 47 -18.68 5.75 -11.28
N PRO A 48 -18.16 4.90 -12.19
CA PRO A 48 -17.08 3.98 -11.85
C PRO A 48 -15.81 4.76 -11.55
N ILE A 49 -15.14 4.42 -10.45
CA ILE A 49 -13.92 5.08 -10.00
C ILE A 49 -12.83 4.06 -9.66
N ALA A 50 -11.59 4.47 -9.81
CA ALA A 50 -10.44 3.81 -9.19
C ALA A 50 -10.13 4.50 -7.85
N ILE A 51 -9.90 3.72 -6.80
CA ILE A 51 -9.64 4.24 -5.46
C ILE A 51 -8.46 3.54 -4.79
N GLY A 52 -7.59 4.33 -4.17
CA GLY A 52 -6.51 3.89 -3.29
C GLY A 52 -6.66 4.55 -1.91
N VAL A 53 -6.59 3.77 -0.83
CA VAL A 53 -6.68 4.26 0.55
C VAL A 53 -5.45 3.81 1.32
N MET A 54 -4.71 4.76 1.87
CA MET A 54 -3.56 4.50 2.73
C MET A 54 -3.99 4.46 4.20
N ASP A 55 -3.50 3.47 4.94
CA ASP A 55 -3.72 3.27 6.36
C ASP A 55 -2.44 3.62 7.15
N PHE A 56 -2.52 4.66 7.99
CA PHE A 56 -1.39 5.10 8.78
C PHE A 56 -1.01 4.11 9.90
N GLN A 57 -1.93 3.25 10.34
CA GLN A 57 -1.68 2.29 11.43
C GLN A 57 -0.63 1.25 11.03
N PHE A 58 -0.53 0.94 9.74
CA PHE A 58 0.49 0.04 9.22
C PHE A 58 1.82 0.79 9.06
N MET A 59 2.77 0.53 9.96
CA MET A 59 4.13 1.08 9.94
C MET A 59 4.21 2.62 9.85
N GLY A 60 3.23 3.35 10.37
CA GLY A 60 3.17 4.81 10.27
C GLY A 60 2.96 5.31 8.83
N GLY A 61 2.36 4.49 7.96
CA GLY A 61 2.10 4.81 6.57
C GLY A 61 3.36 5.07 5.74
N ARG A 62 4.48 4.42 6.07
CA ARG A 62 5.74 4.64 5.34
C ARG A 62 5.73 3.90 4.00
N MET A 63 6.12 4.59 2.92
CA MET A 63 6.14 4.06 1.54
C MET A 63 7.27 3.04 1.28
N GLY A 64 6.90 1.78 0.99
CA GLY A 64 7.78 0.73 0.47
C GLY A 64 7.54 0.43 -1.01
N SER A 65 8.29 -0.52 -1.56
CA SER A 65 8.24 -0.92 -2.98
C SER A 65 6.84 -1.37 -3.42
N VAL A 66 6.17 -2.21 -2.61
CA VAL A 66 4.83 -2.74 -2.92
C VAL A 66 3.77 -1.65 -3.01
N VAL A 67 3.86 -0.63 -2.16
CA VAL A 67 2.90 0.48 -2.20
C VAL A 67 3.04 1.29 -3.48
N GLY A 68 4.28 1.55 -3.91
CA GLY A 68 4.56 2.19 -5.20
C GLY A 68 4.00 1.38 -6.36
N GLU A 69 4.20 0.06 -6.37
CA GLU A 69 3.69 -0.84 -7.40
C GLU A 69 2.16 -0.88 -7.44
N LYS A 70 1.49 -1.05 -6.28
CA LYS A 70 0.01 -1.08 -6.19
C LYS A 70 -0.62 0.22 -6.67
N LEU A 71 -0.04 1.37 -6.31
CA LEU A 71 -0.52 2.68 -6.77
C LEU A 71 -0.26 2.89 -8.26
N THR A 72 0.90 2.48 -8.75
CA THR A 72 1.24 2.59 -10.19
C THR A 72 0.25 1.77 -11.02
N ARG A 73 0.00 0.51 -10.64
CA ARG A 73 -1.01 -0.34 -11.32
C ARG A 73 -2.41 0.27 -11.29
N LEU A 74 -2.81 0.85 -10.16
CA LEU A 74 -4.10 1.52 -10.05
C LEU A 74 -4.19 2.74 -10.99
N VAL A 75 -3.13 3.56 -11.05
CA VAL A 75 -3.04 4.73 -11.94
C VAL A 75 -3.07 4.32 -13.40
N GLU A 76 -2.31 3.31 -13.79
CA GLU A 76 -2.29 2.78 -15.16
C GLU A 76 -3.65 2.21 -15.55
N TYR A 77 -4.28 1.45 -14.65
CA TYR A 77 -5.62 0.91 -14.86
C TYR A 77 -6.67 2.03 -15.04
N ALA A 78 -6.65 3.04 -14.16
CA ALA A 78 -7.55 4.19 -14.25
C ALA A 78 -7.35 4.96 -15.56
N THR A 79 -6.08 5.17 -15.95
CA THR A 79 -5.70 5.84 -17.20
C THR A 79 -6.23 5.08 -18.41
N ASN A 80 -5.96 3.77 -18.50
CA ASN A 80 -6.38 2.92 -19.61
C ASN A 80 -7.90 2.85 -19.78
N ARG A 81 -8.66 2.98 -18.68
CA ARG A 81 -10.12 2.92 -18.67
C ARG A 81 -10.79 4.29 -18.60
N SER A 82 -10.02 5.37 -18.62
CA SER A 82 -10.53 6.75 -18.44
C SER A 82 -11.41 6.88 -17.19
N LEU A 83 -11.03 6.23 -16.09
CA LEU A 83 -11.73 6.31 -14.82
C LEU A 83 -11.19 7.48 -13.99
N PRO A 84 -12.06 8.22 -13.28
CA PRO A 84 -11.61 9.09 -12.20
C PRO A 84 -10.83 8.29 -11.15
N LEU A 85 -9.70 8.85 -10.72
CA LEU A 85 -8.82 8.26 -9.72
C LEU A 85 -8.87 9.08 -8.43
N ILE A 86 -9.11 8.41 -7.31
CA ILE A 86 -9.07 9.00 -5.97
C ILE A 86 -8.01 8.29 -5.15
N ILE A 87 -7.08 9.03 -4.55
CA ILE A 87 -6.09 8.49 -3.62
C ILE A 87 -6.23 9.26 -2.30
N VAL A 88 -6.56 8.53 -1.23
CA VAL A 88 -6.57 9.06 0.13
C VAL A 88 -5.20 8.81 0.75
N CYS A 89 -4.41 9.87 0.87
CA CYS A 89 -3.05 9.80 1.34
C CYS A 89 -2.94 9.97 2.86
N ALA A 90 -2.29 9.02 3.51
CA ALA A 90 -1.89 9.08 4.92
C ALA A 90 -0.51 8.44 5.04
N SER A 91 0.53 9.25 5.24
CA SER A 91 1.92 8.77 5.25
C SER A 91 2.80 9.57 6.19
N GLY A 92 3.63 8.87 6.95
CA GLY A 92 4.71 9.45 7.75
C GLY A 92 6.01 9.68 6.96
N GLY A 93 6.04 9.40 5.64
CA GLY A 93 7.20 9.58 4.78
C GLY A 93 7.64 8.29 4.08
N ALA A 94 8.91 8.23 3.67
CA ALA A 94 9.49 7.05 3.02
C ALA A 94 9.80 5.93 4.03
N ARG A 95 9.73 4.66 3.58
CA ARG A 95 10.38 3.57 4.33
C ARG A 95 11.87 3.71 4.19
N MET A 96 12.51 3.97 5.32
CA MET A 96 13.94 3.77 5.51
C MET A 96 14.26 2.37 6.04
N GLN A 97 13.22 1.53 6.27
CA GLN A 97 13.41 0.11 6.53
C GLN A 97 14.39 -0.51 5.55
#